data_AF-A0A8J5CPI4-F1
#
_entry.id   AF-A0A8J5CPI4-F1
#
_cell.length_a   1.000
_cell.length_b   1.000
_cell.length_c   1.000
_cell.angle_alpha   90.00
_cell.angle_beta   90.00
_cell.angle_gamma   90.00
#
_symmetry.space_group_name_H-M   'P 1'
#
loop_
_entity.id
_entity.type
_entity.pdbx_description
1 polymer ?
#
loop_
_entity_poly.entity_id
_entity_poly.type
_entity_poly.pdbx_seq_one_letter_code
_entity_poly.pdbx_strand_id
1 'polypeptide(L)'
;MYASSRSNKSRSSAAGGSSVNELLYQLFCTKRGEAESSQLPPCRDCLFLHAQRANFQAAIWRRYLEPKANVPSPSEHGWTEEDGKLNILWMRSAPAPEEVVLELLACKCSRVCKLPDCAMCMHGQWPHMH
;
A
#
# COMPACT_ATOMS: atom_id res chain seq x y z
N MET A 1 33.65 -33.40 2.61
CA MET A 1 33.67 -31.96 2.93
C MET A 1 33.32 -31.20 1.65
N TYR A 2 32.08 -30.72 1.50
CA TYR A 2 31.70 -29.90 0.34
C TYR A 2 31.26 -28.52 0.82
N ALA A 3 31.95 -27.51 0.30
CA ALA A 3 31.86 -26.12 0.71
C ALA A 3 30.48 -25.52 0.41
N SER A 4 29.91 -24.85 1.41
CA SER A 4 28.69 -24.06 1.29
C SER A 4 29.04 -22.69 0.70
N SER A 5 28.80 -22.52 -0.60
CA SER A 5 28.85 -21.22 -1.25
C SER A 5 27.60 -20.42 -0.85
N ARG A 6 27.73 -19.57 0.17
CA ARG A 6 26.72 -18.56 0.50
C ARG A 6 26.74 -17.48 -0.59
N SER A 7 25.74 -17.50 -1.47
CA SER A 7 25.45 -16.37 -2.34
C SER A 7 24.99 -15.20 -1.47
N ASN A 8 25.84 -14.18 -1.32
CA ASN A 8 25.50 -12.93 -0.67
C ASN A 8 24.47 -12.21 -1.55
N LYS A 9 23.20 -12.20 -1.11
CA LYS A 9 22.18 -11.34 -1.70
C LYS A 9 22.58 -9.90 -1.37
N SER A 10 23.10 -9.20 -2.37
CA SER A 10 23.53 -7.82 -2.27
C SER A 10 22.38 -6.95 -1.74
N ARG A 11 22.55 -6.39 -0.55
CA ARG A 11 21.77 -5.22 -0.12
C ARG A 11 22.14 -4.09 -1.06
N SER A 12 21.26 -3.78 -2.01
CA SER A 12 21.32 -2.53 -2.75
C SER A 12 21.00 -1.41 -1.76
N SER A 13 22.05 -0.77 -1.25
CA SER A 13 21.96 0.53 -0.63
C SER A 13 21.74 1.57 -1.73
N ALA A 14 20.50 2.00 -1.94
CA ALA A 14 20.21 3.19 -2.72
C ALA A 14 20.01 4.36 -1.74
N ALA A 15 20.98 5.27 -1.74
CA ALA A 15 20.86 6.58 -1.13
C ALA A 15 19.95 7.47 -1.98
N GLY A 16 19.07 8.22 -1.31
CA GLY A 16 18.06 9.10 -1.90
C GLY A 16 16.80 8.99 -1.05
N GLY A 17 16.33 10.10 -0.46
CA GLY A 17 15.29 10.10 0.58
C GLY A 17 14.14 9.15 0.28
N SER A 18 13.95 8.14 1.13
CA SER A 18 12.95 7.09 0.92
C SER A 18 11.56 7.72 0.79
N SER A 19 10.84 7.35 -0.27
CA SER A 19 9.46 7.81 -0.43
C SER A 19 8.57 7.20 0.68
N VAL A 20 7.48 7.86 1.06
CA VAL A 20 6.54 7.33 2.07
C VAL A 20 6.07 5.91 1.73
N ASN A 21 5.84 5.63 0.44
CA ASN A 21 5.43 4.31 -0.02
C ASN A 21 6.56 3.27 0.10
N GLU A 22 7.80 3.67 -0.13
CA GLU A 22 8.96 2.77 0.02
C GLU A 22 9.19 2.40 1.49
N LEU A 23 9.07 3.37 2.40
CA LEU A 23 9.15 3.11 3.84
C LEU A 23 7.98 2.22 4.32
N LEU A 24 6.78 2.47 3.82
CA LEU A 24 5.61 1.62 4.08
C LEU A 24 5.86 0.19 3.61
N TYR A 25 6.38 0.01 2.40
CA TYR A 25 6.73 -1.31 1.87
C TYR A 25 7.81 -2.00 2.70
N GLN A 26 8.89 -1.29 3.07
CA GLN A 26 9.94 -1.83 3.94
C GLN A 26 9.39 -2.25 5.31
N LEU A 27 8.46 -1.49 5.88
CA LEU A 27 7.80 -1.84 7.14
C LEU A 27 6.95 -3.10 6.97
N PHE A 28 6.15 -3.18 5.89
CA PHE A 28 5.35 -4.37 5.57
C PHE A 28 6.22 -5.63 5.46
N CYS A 29 7.33 -5.54 4.71
CA CYS A 29 8.31 -6.62 4.58
C CYS A 29 8.95 -6.99 5.92
N THR A 30 9.30 -6.01 6.74
CA THR A 30 9.89 -6.23 8.08
C THR A 30 8.92 -6.97 9.01
N LYS A 31 7.63 -6.70 8.87
CA LYS A 31 6.54 -7.40 9.58
C LYS A 31 6.12 -8.71 8.91
N ARG A 32 6.82 -9.14 7.84
CA ARG A 32 6.54 -10.38 7.09
C ARG A 32 5.09 -10.48 6.58
N GLY A 33 4.48 -9.34 6.29
CA GLY A 33 3.06 -9.28 5.91
C GLY A 33 2.07 -9.65 7.01
N GLU A 34 2.51 -9.74 8.28
CA GLU A 34 1.66 -10.06 9.43
C GLU A 34 1.04 -8.80 10.07
N ALA A 35 1.36 -7.62 9.55
CA ALA A 35 0.74 -6.37 9.98
C ALA A 35 -0.61 -6.19 9.28
N GLU A 36 -1.66 -5.96 10.07
CA GLU A 36 -2.94 -5.53 9.55
C GLU A 36 -2.83 -4.15 8.90
N SER A 37 -3.65 -3.89 7.87
CA SER A 37 -3.64 -2.60 7.15
C SER A 37 -3.80 -1.39 8.10
N SER A 38 -4.61 -1.54 9.16
CA SER A 38 -4.82 -0.51 10.20
C SER A 38 -3.60 -0.22 11.08
N GLN A 39 -2.63 -1.14 11.13
CA GLN A 39 -1.38 -1.00 11.89
C GLN A 39 -0.26 -0.39 11.04
N LEU A 40 -0.46 -0.28 9.74
CA LEU A 40 0.47 0.31 8.82
C LEU A 40 0.20 1.83 8.69
N PRO A 41 1.25 2.65 8.53
CA PRO A 41 1.05 4.05 8.20
C PRO A 41 0.35 4.18 6.83
N PRO A 42 -0.44 5.24 6.59
CA PRO A 42 -1.07 5.45 5.30
C PRO A 42 -0.01 5.61 4.20
N CYS A 43 -0.32 5.13 2.99
CA CYS A 43 0.49 5.46 1.83
C CYS A 43 0.42 6.97 1.54
N ARG A 44 1.32 7.48 0.70
CA ARG A 44 1.38 8.90 0.33
C ARG A 44 0.04 9.43 -0.19
N ASP A 45 -0.64 8.63 -1.01
CA ASP A 45 -1.89 9.03 -1.65
C ASP A 45 -3.05 9.09 -0.63
N CYS A 46 -3.17 8.07 0.23
CA CYS A 46 -4.08 8.09 1.39
C CYS A 46 -3.88 9.35 2.24
N LEU A 47 -2.63 9.65 2.59
CA LEU A 47 -2.29 10.80 3.44
C LEU A 47 -2.67 12.12 2.77
N PHE A 48 -2.38 12.25 1.48
CA PHE A 48 -2.69 13.44 0.69
C PHE A 48 -4.20 13.66 0.58
N LEU A 49 -4.98 12.61 0.32
CA LEU A 49 -6.44 12.69 0.25
C LEU A 49 -7.06 12.99 1.63
N HIS A 50 -6.51 12.43 2.70
CA HIS A 50 -6.93 12.74 4.06
C HIS A 50 -6.70 14.23 4.41
N ALA A 51 -5.53 14.76 4.07
CA ALA A 51 -5.22 16.17 4.28
C ALA A 51 -6.17 17.10 3.50
N GLN A 52 -6.50 16.75 2.25
CA GLN A 52 -7.47 17.50 1.45
C GLN A 52 -8.87 17.49 2.08
N ARG A 53 -9.34 16.34 2.59
CA ARG A 53 -10.63 16.24 3.28
C ARG A 53 -10.65 17.11 4.53
N ALA A 54 -9.61 17.02 5.36
CA ALA A 54 -9.52 17.79 6.60
C ALA A 54 -9.50 19.30 6.30
N ASN A 55 -8.74 19.72 5.28
CA ASN A 55 -8.70 21.11 4.84
C ASN A 55 -10.07 21.60 4.34
N PHE A 56 -10.78 20.78 3.56
CA PHE A 56 -12.11 21.11 3.07
C PHE A 56 -13.14 21.25 4.20
N GLN A 57 -13.14 20.32 5.15
CA GLN A 57 -13.98 20.39 6.35
C GLN A 57 -13.69 21.66 7.16
N ALA A 58 -12.41 21.97 7.39
CA ALA A 58 -12.00 23.20 8.08
C ALA A 58 -12.44 24.46 7.32
N ALA A 59 -12.37 24.46 5.98
CA ALA A 59 -12.82 25.58 5.17
C ALA A 59 -14.33 25.82 5.27
N ILE A 60 -15.14 24.76 5.34
CA ILE A 60 -16.58 24.85 5.58
C ILE A 60 -16.84 25.42 6.98
N TRP A 61 -16.20 24.89 8.01
CA TRP A 61 -16.41 25.34 9.40
C TRP A 61 -16.04 26.80 9.60
N ARG A 62 -14.94 27.25 8.96
CA ARG A 62 -14.54 28.66 8.97
C ARG A 62 -15.61 29.60 8.42
N ARG A 63 -16.49 29.10 7.55
CA ARG A 63 -17.58 29.86 6.89
C ARG A 63 -18.95 29.59 7.50
N TYR A 64 -19.02 28.98 8.68
CA TYR A 64 -20.28 28.53 9.28
C TYR A 64 -21.32 29.65 9.46
N LEU A 65 -20.89 30.90 9.67
CA LEU A 65 -21.78 32.05 9.84
C LEU A 65 -22.21 32.71 8.52
N GLU A 66 -21.66 32.29 7.38
CA GLU A 66 -22.03 32.84 6.08
C GLU A 66 -23.36 32.21 5.61
N PRO A 67 -24.45 32.99 5.48
CA PRO A 67 -25.77 32.43 5.16
C PRO A 67 -25.85 31.70 3.81
N LYS A 68 -24.95 32.05 2.88
CA LYS A 68 -24.78 31.42 1.57
C LYS A 68 -23.29 31.30 1.23
N ALA A 69 -22.58 30.50 2.02
CA ALA A 69 -21.19 30.17 1.72
C ALA A 69 -21.08 29.53 0.33
N ASN A 70 -20.21 30.06 -0.53
CA ASN A 70 -19.86 29.39 -1.78
C ASN A 70 -18.88 28.25 -1.44
N VAL A 71 -19.39 27.02 -1.39
CA VAL A 71 -18.62 25.81 -1.08
C VAL A 71 -18.24 25.12 -2.39
N PRO A 72 -16.93 24.91 -2.67
CA PRO A 72 -16.52 24.19 -3.86
C PRO A 72 -16.94 22.71 -3.79
N SER A 73 -16.94 22.02 -4.92
CA SER A 73 -17.30 20.60 -4.96
C SER A 73 -16.39 19.77 -4.03
N PRO A 74 -16.96 18.83 -3.25
CA PRO A 74 -16.18 17.95 -2.40
C PRO A 74 -15.35 16.91 -3.18
N SER A 75 -15.71 16.63 -4.45
CA SER A 75 -15.08 15.58 -5.27
C SER A 75 -13.59 15.80 -5.54
N GLU A 76 -13.14 17.05 -5.51
CA GLU A 76 -11.71 17.39 -5.65
C GLU A 76 -10.96 17.38 -4.31
N HIS A 77 -11.68 17.22 -3.20
CA HIS A 77 -11.15 17.35 -1.85
C HIS A 77 -11.09 16.01 -1.11
N GLY A 78 -10.87 14.92 -1.84
CA GLY A 78 -10.73 13.57 -1.27
C GLY A 78 -12.05 12.89 -0.94
N TRP A 79 -13.16 13.34 -1.54
CA TRP A 79 -14.45 12.67 -1.53
C TRP A 79 -14.81 12.19 -2.95
N THR A 80 -15.74 11.26 -3.05
CA THR A 80 -16.50 10.97 -4.27
C THR A 80 -17.98 11.19 -4.00
N GLU A 81 -18.73 11.51 -5.05
CA GLU A 81 -20.18 11.63 -4.99
C GLU A 81 -20.81 10.52 -5.83
N GLU A 82 -21.52 9.62 -5.17
CA GLU A 82 -22.20 8.48 -5.80
C GLU A 82 -23.63 8.45 -5.24
N ASP A 83 -24.62 8.47 -6.13
CA ASP A 83 -26.05 8.46 -5.78
C ASP A 83 -26.46 9.56 -4.77
N GLY A 84 -25.88 10.76 -4.91
CA GLY A 84 -26.13 11.90 -4.01
C GLY A 84 -25.55 11.71 -2.60
N LYS A 85 -24.68 10.72 -2.39
CA LYS A 85 -23.98 10.48 -1.13
C LYS A 85 -22.50 10.76 -1.31
N LEU A 86 -21.92 11.38 -0.28
CA LEU A 86 -20.47 11.57 -0.21
C LEU A 86 -19.82 10.32 0.38
N ASN A 87 -18.91 9.74 -0.39
CA ASN A 87 -18.06 8.64 0.02
C ASN A 87 -16.61 9.11 0.15
N ILE A 88 -15.85 8.46 1.02
CA ILE A 88 -14.43 8.78 1.20
C ILE A 88 -13.66 8.22 0.01
N LEU A 89 -12.94 9.09 -0.71
CA LEU A 89 -11.91 8.65 -1.66
C LEU A 89 -10.67 8.26 -0.86
N TRP A 90 -10.52 6.96 -0.58
CA TRP A 90 -9.41 6.45 0.22
C TRP A 90 -8.08 6.54 -0.53
N MET A 91 -8.07 6.11 -1.78
CA MET A 91 -6.91 6.08 -2.68
C MET A 91 -7.37 6.26 -4.12
N ARG A 92 -6.53 6.86 -4.94
CA ARG A 92 -6.66 6.94 -6.41
C ARG A 92 -5.90 5.82 -7.11
N SER A 93 -4.92 5.23 -6.45
CA SER A 93 -4.07 4.18 -6.99
C SER A 93 -3.81 3.11 -5.95
N ALA A 94 -3.54 1.89 -6.40
CA ALA A 94 -3.18 0.80 -5.50
C ALA A 94 -1.94 1.18 -4.66
N PRO A 95 -1.89 0.78 -3.38
CA PRO A 95 -0.78 1.12 -2.47
C PRO A 95 0.54 0.47 -2.89
N ALA A 96 0.48 -0.59 -3.68
CA ALA A 96 1.61 -1.26 -4.31
C ALA A 96 1.21 -1.74 -5.71
N PRO A 97 2.19 -1.87 -6.65
CA PRO A 97 1.96 -2.56 -7.92
C PRO A 97 1.51 -4.01 -7.68
N GLU A 98 0.63 -4.53 -8.54
CA GLU A 98 0.10 -5.89 -8.42
C GLU A 98 1.22 -6.95 -8.41
N GLU A 99 2.28 -6.71 -9.17
CA GLU A 99 3.45 -7.58 -9.28
C GLU A 99 4.16 -7.77 -7.92
N VAL A 100 4.21 -6.70 -7.11
CA VAL A 100 4.86 -6.70 -5.80
C VAL A 100 4.02 -7.43 -4.75
N VAL A 101 2.69 -7.35 -4.85
CA VAL A 101 1.77 -8.05 -3.94
C VAL A 101 1.89 -9.57 -4.14
N LEU A 102 2.07 -10.02 -5.38
CA LEU A 102 2.21 -11.43 -5.73
C LEU A 102 3.53 -12.05 -5.22
N GLU A 103 4.65 -11.31 -5.26
CA GLU A 103 5.94 -11.80 -4.74
C GLU A 103 5.96 -11.96 -3.21
N LEU A 104 5.12 -11.21 -2.49
CA LEU A 104 5.03 -11.24 -1.03
C LEU A 104 4.25 -12.44 -0.48
N LEU A 105 3.57 -13.21 -1.34
CA LEU A 105 3.01 -14.52 -0.99
C LEU A 105 4.08 -15.63 -0.98
N ALA A 106 5.32 -15.27 -0.66
CA ALA A 106 6.43 -16.21 -0.53
C ALA A 106 6.14 -17.23 0.58
N CYS A 107 6.50 -18.50 0.36
CA CYS A 107 6.32 -19.52 1.39
C CYS A 107 6.97 -19.10 2.71
N LYS A 108 6.27 -19.32 3.84
CA LYS A 108 6.83 -19.24 5.20
C LYS A 108 7.87 -20.34 5.53
N CYS A 109 8.37 -21.06 4.53
CA CYS A 109 9.27 -22.18 4.65
C CYS A 109 10.64 -21.71 5.14
N SER A 110 11.14 -22.25 6.24
CA SER A 110 12.43 -21.87 6.84
C SER A 110 13.65 -22.54 6.18
N ARG A 111 13.42 -23.48 5.26
CA ARG A 111 14.43 -24.26 4.49
C ARG A 111 13.93 -24.49 3.06
N VAL A 112 14.82 -25.01 2.20
CA VAL A 112 14.54 -25.38 0.79
C VAL A 112 13.15 -26.02 0.68
N CYS A 113 12.24 -25.36 -0.05
CA CYS A 113 10.90 -25.87 -0.30
C CYS A 113 11.01 -27.17 -1.10
N LYS A 114 10.51 -28.26 -0.55
CA LYS A 114 10.29 -29.50 -1.29
C LYS A 114 8.80 -29.60 -1.57
N LEU A 115 8.45 -29.76 -2.83
CA LEU A 115 7.12 -30.25 -3.20
C LEU A 115 6.99 -31.70 -2.70
N PRO A 116 5.81 -32.16 -2.23
CA PRO A 116 4.51 -31.49 -2.25
C PRO A 116 4.15 -30.73 -0.95
N ASP A 117 5.06 -30.67 0.03
CA ASP A 117 4.74 -30.22 1.40
C ASP A 117 4.48 -28.72 1.54
N CYS A 118 4.57 -27.96 0.44
CA CYS A 118 4.34 -26.51 0.39
C CYS A 118 3.20 -26.16 -0.58
N ALA A 119 2.03 -25.87 -0.03
CA ALA A 119 0.85 -25.47 -0.81
C ALA A 119 1.07 -24.17 -1.61
N MET A 120 1.86 -23.20 -1.10
CA MET A 120 2.13 -21.93 -1.80
C MET A 120 3.07 -22.10 -3.00
N CYS A 121 4.01 -23.06 -2.98
CA CYS A 121 4.87 -23.34 -4.13
C CYS A 121 4.11 -24.05 -5.27
N MET A 122 3.00 -24.74 -4.98
CA MET A 122 2.15 -25.38 -5.99
C MET A 122 1.44 -24.35 -6.89
N HIS A 123 1.10 -23.17 -6.36
CA HIS A 123 0.47 -22.09 -7.12
C HIS A 123 1.46 -21.16 -7.85
N GLY A 124 2.77 -21.35 -7.66
CA GLY A 124 3.83 -20.58 -8.32
C GLY A 124 4.26 -21.13 -9.68
N GLN A 125 3.79 -22.31 -10.09
CA GLN A 125 3.89 -22.77 -11.48
C GLN A 125 2.60 -22.39 -12.20
N TRP A 126 2.49 -21.12 -12.58
CA TRP A 126 1.55 -20.75 -13.63
C TRP A 126 2.09 -21.30 -14.95
N PRO A 127 1.30 -22.11 -15.68
CA PRO A 127 1.70 -22.58 -16.99
C PRO A 127 1.86 -21.35 -17.90
N HIS A 128 2.96 -21.31 -18.64
CA HIS A 128 3.16 -20.41 -19.75
C HIS A 128 1.88 -20.29 -20.60
N MET A 129 1.24 -19.12 -20.59
CA MET A 129 0.32 -18.75 -21.66
C MET A 129 1.16 -18.21 -22.81
N HIS A 130 1.13 -18.94 -23.93
CA HIS A 130 1.42 -18.43 -25.27
C HIS A 130 0.36 -17.41 -25.68
#